data_AF-A0A959PK79-F1
#
_entry.id   AF-A0A959PK79-F1
#
_cell.length_a   1.000
_cell.length_b   1.000
_cell.length_c   1.000
_cell.angle_alpha   90.00
_cell.angle_beta   90.00
_cell.angle_gamma   90.00
#
_symmetry.space_group_name_H-M   'P 1'
#
loop_
_entity.id
_entity.type
_entity.pdbx_description
1 polymer ?
#
loop_
_entity_poly.entity_id
_entity_poly.type
_entity_poly.pdbx_seq_one_letter_code
_entity_poly.pdbx_strand_id
1 'polypeptide(L)'
;MNKNIAFLELKYGNIYGGYPNFYAISEIALLVFEQGSNKIFLETWNNNMNIEVVNVFPKVNELGHTIGRGKEVVNLRTRRKRNYEEEFRLDERQLTMAFKNLHPTKMAIKAFLQKNMRKYRFNDIITFDGRRDIFLCERSGVLFDRYNIIDIQKILNKETEYLFSLNKLSVVIGFDYDQSYLRSNNLEYWLHPIAARQIMPKTAAFDAARLLMVYNEYTVYNDDFMRKAALLLNKIQNTK
;
A
#
# COMPACT_ATOMS: atom_id res chain seq x y z
N MET A 1 16.87 -21.68 -9.05
CA MET A 1 17.14 -20.40 -8.35
C MET A 1 15.80 -19.85 -7.91
N ASN A 2 15.57 -19.68 -6.60
CA ASN A 2 14.30 -19.10 -6.12
C ASN A 2 14.25 -17.62 -6.54
N LYS A 3 13.24 -17.26 -7.34
CA LYS A 3 12.99 -15.89 -7.77
C LYS A 3 12.19 -15.18 -6.67
N ASN A 4 12.74 -14.08 -6.17
CA ASN A 4 12.07 -13.23 -5.19
C ASN A 4 11.38 -12.08 -5.91
N ILE A 5 10.15 -11.78 -5.49
CA ILE A 5 9.37 -10.63 -5.95
C ILE A 5 9.05 -9.77 -4.74
N ALA A 6 9.19 -8.45 -4.88
CA ALA A 6 8.82 -7.51 -3.84
C ALA A 6 7.49 -6.82 -4.15
N PHE A 7 6.74 -6.48 -3.10
CA PHE A 7 5.51 -5.71 -3.13
C PHE A 7 5.73 -4.49 -2.24
N LEU A 8 5.69 -3.30 -2.83
CA LEU A 8 5.93 -2.04 -2.14
C LEU A 8 4.63 -1.26 -2.02
N GLU A 9 4.25 -0.96 -0.79
CA GLU A 9 3.07 -0.16 -0.46
C GLU A 9 3.41 0.90 0.58
N LEU A 10 2.86 2.09 0.40
CA LEU A 10 3.05 3.21 1.33
C LEU A 10 1.71 3.69 1.90
N LYS A 11 1.78 4.20 3.14
CA LYS A 11 0.81 5.18 3.64
C LYS A 11 1.47 6.54 3.67
N TYR A 12 0.75 7.54 3.18
CA TYR A 12 1.18 8.94 3.21
C TYR A 12 -0.03 9.86 3.20
N GLY A 13 0.17 11.08 3.67
CA GLY A 13 -0.85 12.11 3.70
C GLY A 13 -0.23 13.49 3.61
N ASN A 14 -1.02 14.47 3.21
CA ASN A 14 -0.59 15.87 3.28
C ASN A 14 -0.39 16.27 4.74
N ILE A 15 0.60 17.12 5.03
CA ILE A 15 0.69 17.76 6.35
C ILE A 15 -0.60 18.53 6.61
N TYR A 16 -1.22 18.31 7.75
CA TYR A 16 -2.48 18.95 8.09
C TYR A 16 -2.29 20.47 8.25
N GLY A 17 -3.09 21.26 7.52
CA GLY A 17 -2.95 22.72 7.42
C GLY A 17 -1.77 23.19 6.56
N GLY A 18 -1.02 22.29 5.92
CA GLY A 18 0.10 22.64 5.04
C GLY A 18 -0.27 22.85 3.57
N TYR A 19 0.75 23.19 2.77
CA TYR A 19 0.57 23.39 1.33
C TYR A 19 0.15 22.09 0.62
N PRO A 20 -0.65 22.20 -0.46
CA PRO A 20 -0.93 21.08 -1.35
C PRO A 20 0.36 20.41 -1.83
N ASN A 21 0.33 19.09 -2.01
CA ASN A 21 1.43 18.27 -2.50
C ASN A 21 2.63 18.11 -1.55
N PHE A 22 2.52 18.57 -0.30
CA PHE A 22 3.51 18.28 0.72
C PHE A 22 3.13 17.06 1.55
N TYR A 23 3.60 15.90 1.11
CA TYR A 23 3.29 14.61 1.72
C TYR A 23 4.33 14.21 2.76
N ALA A 24 3.85 13.62 3.86
CA ALA A 24 4.67 12.84 4.78
C ALA A 24 4.32 11.37 4.62
N ILE A 25 5.33 10.54 4.37
CA ILE A 25 5.21 9.08 4.43
C ILE A 25 4.99 8.70 5.89
N SER A 26 3.87 8.05 6.19
CA SER A 26 3.51 7.58 7.52
C SER A 26 3.94 6.13 7.76
N GLU A 27 3.90 5.31 6.73
CA GLU A 27 4.26 3.89 6.77
C GLU A 27 4.82 3.44 5.41
N ILE A 28 5.78 2.52 5.43
CA ILE A 28 6.25 1.78 4.26
C ILE A 28 6.16 0.30 4.59
N ALA A 29 5.58 -0.50 3.71
CA ALA A 29 5.67 -1.95 3.74
C ALA A 29 6.40 -2.45 2.50
N LEU A 30 7.42 -3.28 2.74
CA LEU A 30 8.08 -4.07 1.71
C LEU A 30 7.84 -5.54 2.03
N LEU A 31 6.90 -6.13 1.32
CA LEU A 31 6.62 -7.56 1.40
C LEU A 31 7.44 -8.26 0.30
N VAL A 32 8.15 -9.32 0.65
CA VAL A 32 8.90 -10.14 -0.31
C VAL A 32 8.34 -11.55 -0.33
N PHE A 33 8.02 -12.04 -1.53
CA PHE A 33 7.55 -13.40 -1.76
C PHE A 33 8.62 -14.21 -2.46
N GLU A 34 9.02 -15.33 -1.85
CA GLU A 34 9.95 -16.30 -2.42
C GLU A 34 9.16 -17.39 -3.16
N GLN A 35 9.07 -17.30 -4.49
CA GLN A 35 8.18 -18.14 -5.31
C GLN A 35 8.47 -19.65 -5.20
N GLY A 36 9.72 -20.04 -4.94
CA GLY A 36 10.09 -21.46 -4.88
C GLY A 36 9.68 -22.17 -3.59
N SER A 37 9.49 -21.43 -2.49
CA SER A 37 9.12 -21.99 -1.18
C SER A 37 7.82 -21.42 -0.62
N ASN A 38 7.16 -20.52 -1.36
CA ASN A 38 5.98 -19.75 -0.96
C ASN A 38 6.17 -19.00 0.37
N LYS A 39 7.41 -18.63 0.71
CA LYS A 39 7.70 -17.89 1.94
C LYS A 39 7.42 -16.41 1.75
N ILE A 40 6.75 -15.83 2.74
CA ILE A 40 6.48 -14.40 2.82
C ILE A 40 7.38 -13.78 3.88
N PHE A 41 8.09 -12.73 3.50
CA PHE A 41 8.83 -11.85 4.40
C PHE A 41 8.19 -10.48 4.37
N LEU A 42 8.07 -9.84 5.54
CA LEU A 42 7.46 -8.52 5.65
C LEU A 42 8.36 -7.63 6.49
N GLU A 43 8.80 -6.54 5.87
CA GLU A 43 9.55 -5.47 6.52
C GLU A 43 8.69 -4.21 6.50
N THR A 44 8.55 -3.56 7.66
CA THR A 44 7.78 -2.32 7.78
C THR A 44 8.64 -1.20 8.35
N TRP A 45 8.36 0.02 7.91
CA TRP A 45 8.91 1.24 8.49
C TRP A 45 7.76 2.16 8.87
N ASN A 46 7.79 2.69 10.08
CA ASN A 46 6.78 3.59 10.62
C ASN A 46 7.39 4.95 10.93
N ASN A 47 6.76 6.01 10.43
CA ASN A 47 7.13 7.37 10.79
C ASN A 47 6.55 7.70 12.18
N ASN A 48 7.43 8.03 13.13
CA ASN A 48 7.06 8.39 14.51
C ASN A 48 7.37 9.87 14.82
N MET A 49 7.51 10.71 13.79
CA MET A 49 7.68 12.15 13.97
C MET A 49 6.42 12.78 14.55
N ASN A 50 6.56 13.83 15.35
CA ASN A 50 5.42 14.54 15.93
C ASN A 50 4.82 15.51 14.90
N ILE A 51 4.10 14.95 13.94
CA ILE A 51 3.49 15.68 12.82
C ILE A 51 2.11 15.11 12.57
N GLU A 52 1.19 15.96 12.20
CA GLU A 52 -0.16 15.60 11.83
C GLU A 52 -0.32 15.54 10.32
N VAL A 53 -0.92 14.46 9.84
CA VAL A 53 -1.20 14.24 8.43
C VAL A 53 -2.69 14.02 8.20
N VAL A 54 -3.16 14.44 7.04
CA VAL A 54 -4.51 14.14 6.58
C VAL A 54 -4.54 12.72 6.04
N ASN A 55 -5.30 11.85 6.70
CA ASN A 55 -5.61 10.51 6.24
C ASN A 55 -6.96 10.54 5.50
N VAL A 56 -6.96 10.11 4.23
CA VAL A 56 -8.17 9.99 3.42
C VAL A 56 -8.46 8.51 3.23
N PHE A 57 -9.65 8.07 3.64
CA PHE A 57 -10.03 6.66 3.56
C PHE A 57 -11.35 6.49 2.80
N PRO A 58 -11.46 5.46 1.93
CA PRO A 58 -12.70 5.17 1.24
C PRO A 58 -13.72 4.56 2.19
N LYS A 59 -14.99 4.96 2.06
CA LYS A 59 -16.14 4.22 2.56
C LYS A 59 -16.59 3.30 1.42
N VAL A 60 -16.59 1.99 1.66
CA VAL A 60 -16.90 0.98 0.65
C VAL A 60 -18.12 0.17 1.04
N ASN A 61 -18.89 -0.29 0.05
CA ASN A 61 -19.92 -1.30 0.25
C ASN A 61 -19.33 -2.73 0.18
N GLU A 62 -20.19 -3.73 0.29
CA GLU A 62 -19.85 -5.16 0.20
C GLU A 62 -19.19 -5.59 -1.13
N LEU A 63 -19.45 -4.86 -2.22
CA LEU A 63 -18.81 -5.10 -3.51
C LEU A 63 -17.42 -4.43 -3.63
N GLY A 64 -16.92 -3.83 -2.55
CA GLY A 64 -15.70 -3.04 -2.54
C GLY A 64 -15.83 -1.72 -3.32
N HIS A 65 -17.05 -1.32 -3.70
CA HIS A 65 -17.32 -0.08 -4.42
C HIS A 65 -17.29 1.11 -3.46
N THR A 66 -16.57 2.17 -3.85
CA THR A 66 -16.45 3.39 -3.05
C THR A 66 -17.75 4.20 -3.13
N ILE A 67 -18.46 4.30 -2.01
CA ILE A 67 -19.70 5.09 -1.87
C ILE A 67 -19.47 6.46 -1.24
N GLY A 68 -18.26 6.71 -0.72
CA GLY A 68 -17.87 7.99 -0.17
C GLY A 68 -16.43 8.00 0.31
N ARG A 69 -15.96 9.12 0.84
CA ARG A 69 -14.63 9.25 1.43
C ARG A 69 -14.75 9.93 2.78
N GLY A 70 -14.00 9.42 3.77
CA GLY A 70 -13.76 10.08 5.04
C GLY A 70 -12.41 10.79 5.02
N LYS A 71 -12.30 11.85 5.81
CA LYS A 71 -11.03 12.52 6.11
C LYS A 71 -10.88 12.58 7.63
N GLU A 72 -9.69 12.26 8.11
CA GLU A 72 -9.31 12.43 9.50
C GLU A 72 -7.88 12.97 9.57
N VAL A 73 -7.53 13.59 10.69
CA VAL A 73 -6.16 14.03 10.96
C VAL A 73 -5.54 13.05 11.93
N VAL A 74 -4.35 12.56 11.60
CA VAL A 74 -3.62 11.57 12.40
C VAL A 74 -2.26 12.12 12.78
N ASN A 75 -1.95 12.11 14.07
CA ASN A 75 -0.60 12.40 14.54
C ASN A 75 0.29 11.15 14.38
N LEU A 76 1.40 11.28 13.65
CA LEU A 76 2.28 10.15 13.31
C LEU A 76 3.00 9.55 14.53
N ARG A 77 3.26 10.33 15.58
CA ARG A 77 3.89 9.83 16.82
C ARG A 77 2.89 9.12 17.72
N THR A 78 1.79 9.80 18.04
CA THR A 78 0.84 9.35 19.07
C THR A 78 -0.27 8.47 18.53
N ARG A 79 -0.43 8.42 17.19
CA ARG A 79 -1.54 7.74 16.49
C ARG A 79 -2.93 8.26 16.87
N ARG A 80 -3.01 9.38 17.60
CA ARG A 80 -4.27 10.05 17.94
C ARG A 80 -4.91 10.59 16.67
N LYS A 81 -6.23 10.46 16.62
CA LYS A 81 -7.09 10.88 15.52
C LYS A 81 -7.95 12.04 15.96
N ARG A 82 -8.18 12.99 15.05
CA ARG A 82 -9.15 14.07 15.22
C ARG A 82 -9.85 14.39 13.92
N ASN A 83 -10.94 15.14 14.03
CA ASN A 83 -11.70 15.58 12.88
C ASN A 83 -10.85 16.46 11.96
N TYR A 84 -11.08 16.32 10.65
CA TYR A 84 -10.45 17.18 9.66
C TYR A 84 -11.26 18.47 9.53
N GLU A 85 -10.64 19.61 9.85
CA GLU A 85 -11.20 20.93 9.62
C GLU A 85 -10.58 21.51 8.34
N GLU A 86 -11.42 21.82 7.35
CA GLU A 86 -10.99 22.21 6.00
C GLU A 86 -10.35 23.59 5.93
N GLU A 87 -10.72 24.49 6.84
CA GLU A 87 -10.21 25.87 6.92
C GLU A 87 -8.92 25.99 7.73
N PHE A 88 -8.53 24.95 8.48
CA PHE A 88 -7.32 24.98 9.29
C PHE A 88 -6.07 25.15 8.42
N ARG A 89 -5.21 26.11 8.76
CA ARG A 89 -3.93 26.39 8.10
C ARG A 89 -2.85 26.55 9.14
N LEU A 90 -1.67 25.99 8.86
CA LEU A 90 -0.47 26.22 9.65
C LEU A 90 0.14 27.57 9.26
N ASP A 91 0.67 28.28 10.25
CA ASP A 91 1.51 29.45 10.00
C ASP A 91 2.90 29.06 9.46
N GLU A 92 3.67 30.03 8.96
CA GLU A 92 5.00 29.79 8.37
C GLU A 92 6.00 29.16 9.35
N ARG A 93 5.92 29.52 10.63
CA ARG A 93 6.82 28.99 11.68
C ARG A 93 6.50 27.52 11.93
N GLN A 94 5.22 27.19 12.03
CA GLN A 94 4.72 25.82 12.18
C GLN A 94 5.09 24.96 10.97
N LEU A 95 4.99 25.51 9.75
CA LEU A 95 5.39 24.82 8.53
C LEU A 95 6.89 24.52 8.50
N THR A 96 7.71 25.52 8.83
CA THR A 96 9.16 25.35 8.90
C THR A 96 9.54 24.32 9.94
N MET A 97 8.88 24.31 11.10
CA MET A 97 9.08 23.31 12.14
C MET A 97 8.67 21.91 11.67
N ALA A 98 7.53 21.77 10.97
CA ALA A 98 7.08 20.51 10.41
C ALA A 98 8.09 19.95 9.38
N PHE A 99 8.64 20.80 8.50
CA PHE A 99 9.66 20.40 7.55
C PHE A 99 10.97 19.98 8.21
N LYS A 100 11.41 20.73 9.23
CA LYS A 100 12.59 20.38 10.03
C LYS A 100 12.40 19.02 10.71
N ASN A 101 11.20 18.74 11.21
CA ASN A 101 10.87 17.45 11.83
C ASN A 101 10.82 16.29 10.83
N LEU A 102 10.45 16.52 9.55
CA LEU A 102 10.49 15.47 8.51
C LEU A 102 11.86 15.24 7.93
N HIS A 103 12.77 16.20 8.02
CA HIS A 103 14.08 16.07 7.39
C HIS A 103 14.83 14.76 7.77
N PRO A 104 14.87 14.34 9.05
CA PRO A 104 15.52 13.09 9.46
C PRO A 104 14.88 11.84 8.86
N THR A 105 13.59 11.87 8.49
CA THR A 105 12.90 10.67 7.99
C THR A 105 13.43 10.27 6.63
N LYS A 106 13.94 11.19 5.81
CA LYS A 106 14.52 10.88 4.50
C LYS A 106 15.65 9.86 4.59
N MET A 107 16.60 10.09 5.50
CA MET A 107 17.72 9.17 5.71
C MET A 107 17.25 7.83 6.26
N ALA A 108 16.28 7.83 7.17
CA ALA A 108 15.72 6.60 7.74
C ALA A 108 14.99 5.75 6.67
N ILE A 109 14.17 6.39 5.82
CA ILE A 109 13.48 5.75 4.70
C ILE A 109 14.49 5.14 3.73
N LYS A 110 15.52 5.92 3.34
CA LYS A 110 16.58 5.45 2.45
C LYS A 110 17.31 4.24 3.04
N ALA A 111 17.72 4.31 4.30
CA ALA A 111 18.42 3.23 4.97
C ALA A 111 17.57 1.96 5.06
N PHE A 112 16.27 2.10 5.41
CA PHE A 112 15.32 1.00 5.45
C PHE A 112 15.22 0.28 4.09
N LEU A 113 14.91 1.03 3.02
CA LEU A 113 14.75 0.45 1.69
C LEU A 113 16.05 -0.18 1.17
N GLN A 114 17.18 0.53 1.26
CA GLN A 114 18.48 0.02 0.80
C GLN A 114 18.95 -1.23 1.57
N LYS A 115 18.65 -1.33 2.88
CA LYS A 115 18.93 -2.54 3.66
C LYS A 115 18.14 -3.72 3.12
N ASN A 116 16.82 -3.56 2.94
CA ASN A 116 15.94 -4.67 2.57
C ASN A 116 16.08 -5.07 1.10
N MET A 117 16.27 -4.11 0.21
CA MET A 117 16.64 -4.35 -1.19
C MET A 117 17.90 -5.22 -1.34
N ARG A 118 18.94 -4.95 -0.54
CA ARG A 118 20.18 -5.77 -0.51
C ARG A 118 19.96 -7.15 0.11
N LYS A 119 19.15 -7.23 1.17
CA LYS A 119 18.86 -8.47 1.92
C LYS A 119 18.17 -9.51 1.03
N TYR A 120 17.16 -9.11 0.26
CA TYR A 120 16.26 -10.04 -0.41
C TYR A 120 16.55 -10.28 -1.89
N ARG A 121 17.39 -9.46 -2.54
CA ARG A 121 17.88 -9.68 -3.93
C ARG A 121 16.77 -9.99 -4.95
N PHE A 122 15.66 -9.26 -4.89
CA PHE A 122 14.63 -9.27 -5.93
C PHE A 122 15.01 -8.32 -7.07
N ASN A 123 14.45 -8.55 -8.26
CA ASN A 123 14.57 -7.62 -9.40
C ASN A 123 13.23 -6.94 -9.72
N ASP A 124 12.11 -7.61 -9.45
CA ASP A 124 10.77 -7.11 -9.71
C ASP A 124 10.17 -6.49 -8.44
N ILE A 125 9.63 -5.28 -8.57
CA ILE A 125 8.84 -4.60 -7.53
C ILE A 125 7.44 -4.37 -8.08
N ILE A 126 6.46 -5.02 -7.46
CA ILE A 126 5.05 -4.86 -7.75
C ILE A 126 4.50 -3.72 -6.91
N THR A 127 3.70 -2.87 -7.55
CA THR A 127 2.99 -1.75 -6.91
C THR A 127 1.56 -1.66 -7.43
N PHE A 128 0.71 -0.91 -6.71
CA PHE A 128 -0.68 -0.65 -7.12
C PHE A 128 -0.93 0.85 -7.31
N ASP A 129 -1.02 1.34 -8.56
CA ASP A 129 -1.03 2.79 -8.83
C ASP A 129 0.20 3.51 -8.21
N GLY A 130 1.29 2.75 -8.05
CA GLY A 130 2.42 3.11 -7.18
C GLY A 130 3.42 4.07 -7.79
N ARG A 131 3.08 4.76 -8.89
CA ARG A 131 3.96 5.80 -9.42
C ARG A 131 4.27 6.86 -8.37
N ARG A 132 3.27 7.22 -7.55
CA ARG A 132 3.45 8.15 -6.43
C ARG A 132 4.29 7.54 -5.31
N ASP A 133 4.09 6.26 -5.02
CA ASP A 133 4.82 5.52 -3.99
C ASP A 133 6.33 5.47 -4.27
N ILE A 134 6.68 5.11 -5.52
CA ILE A 134 8.06 5.14 -6.01
C ILE A 134 8.62 6.56 -5.94
N PHE A 135 7.91 7.55 -6.48
CA PHE A 135 8.34 8.94 -6.46
C PHE A 135 8.62 9.47 -5.04
N LEU A 136 7.77 9.14 -4.06
CA LEU A 136 7.98 9.55 -2.66
C LEU A 136 9.22 8.91 -2.04
N CYS A 137 9.51 7.65 -2.39
CA CYS A 137 10.73 6.97 -1.99
C CYS A 137 11.98 7.58 -2.66
N GLU A 138 11.90 7.91 -3.95
CA GLU A 138 12.97 8.59 -4.69
C GLU A 138 13.30 9.98 -4.11
N ARG A 139 12.28 10.75 -3.70
CA ARG A 139 12.46 12.02 -2.98
C ARG A 139 13.19 11.89 -1.64
N SER A 140 13.26 10.67 -1.09
CA SER A 140 14.04 10.33 0.10
C SER A 140 15.47 9.86 -0.24
N GLY A 141 15.83 9.81 -1.53
CA GLY A 141 17.17 9.46 -2.01
C GLY A 141 17.38 7.97 -2.29
N VAL A 142 16.29 7.21 -2.46
CA VAL A 142 16.31 5.81 -2.91
C VAL A 142 16.42 5.78 -4.44
N LEU A 143 17.18 4.83 -4.98
CA LEU A 143 17.34 4.66 -6.42
C LEU A 143 16.66 3.36 -6.85
N PHE A 144 15.77 3.44 -7.85
CA PHE A 144 15.03 2.29 -8.37
C PHE A 144 15.51 1.83 -9.75
N ASP A 145 16.50 2.48 -10.36
CA ASP A 145 16.97 2.25 -11.74
C ASP A 145 17.34 0.79 -12.09
N ARG A 146 17.66 -0.01 -11.07
CA ARG A 146 18.05 -1.43 -11.22
C ARG A 146 16.89 -2.41 -11.04
N TYR A 147 15.69 -1.91 -10.75
CA TYR A 147 14.51 -2.70 -10.48
C TYR A 147 13.48 -2.52 -11.59
N ASN A 148 12.82 -3.61 -11.92
CA ASN A 148 11.67 -3.60 -12.80
C ASN A 148 10.41 -3.27 -11.98
N ILE A 149 9.88 -2.06 -12.15
CA ILE A 149 8.65 -1.64 -11.47
C ILE A 149 7.44 -2.08 -12.28
N ILE A 150 6.65 -2.98 -11.72
CA ILE A 150 5.44 -3.51 -12.32
C ILE A 150 4.23 -2.91 -11.60
N ASP A 151 3.45 -2.11 -12.32
CA ASP A 151 2.22 -1.51 -11.79
C ASP A 151 1.02 -2.36 -12.23
N ILE A 152 0.52 -3.18 -11.31
CA ILE A 152 -0.56 -4.13 -11.63
C ILE A 152 -1.86 -3.41 -11.98
N GLN A 153 -2.09 -2.20 -11.45
CA GLN A 153 -3.29 -1.42 -11.79
C GLN A 153 -3.29 -1.02 -13.26
N LYS A 154 -2.13 -0.66 -13.83
CA LYS A 154 -2.02 -0.34 -15.26
C LYS A 154 -2.26 -1.55 -16.14
N ILE A 155 -1.73 -2.71 -15.75
CA ILE A 155 -1.93 -3.97 -16.47
C ILE A 155 -3.42 -4.33 -16.48
N LEU A 156 -4.05 -4.35 -15.30
CA LEU A 156 -5.48 -4.66 -15.18
C LEU A 156 -6.35 -3.65 -15.95
N ASN A 157 -6.02 -2.36 -15.89
CA ASN A 157 -6.77 -1.35 -16.62
C ASN A 157 -6.69 -1.54 -18.14
N LYS A 158 -5.52 -1.93 -18.66
CA LYS A 158 -5.35 -2.21 -20.09
C LYS A 158 -6.19 -3.40 -20.56
N GLU A 159 -6.37 -4.42 -19.71
CA GLU A 159 -7.11 -5.63 -20.07
C GLU A 159 -8.61 -5.55 -19.82
N THR A 160 -9.05 -4.72 -18.88
CA THR A 160 -10.46 -4.65 -18.46
C THR A 160 -11.15 -3.34 -18.79
N GLU A 161 -10.39 -2.34 -19.26
CA GLU A 161 -10.82 -0.94 -19.41
C GLU A 161 -11.40 -0.34 -18.12
N TYR A 162 -11.08 -0.93 -16.96
CA TYR A 162 -11.61 -0.54 -15.67
C TYR A 162 -10.50 -0.13 -14.70
N LEU A 163 -10.70 0.98 -13.99
CA LEU A 163 -9.81 1.42 -12.90
C LEU A 163 -10.25 0.79 -11.59
N PHE A 164 -9.63 -0.34 -11.26
CA PHE A 164 -9.87 -1.04 -10.00
C PHE A 164 -9.37 -0.25 -8.78
N SER A 165 -9.79 -0.71 -7.62
CA SER A 165 -9.20 -0.32 -6.34
C SER A 165 -8.87 -1.61 -5.61
N LEU A 166 -7.84 -1.62 -4.76
CA LEU A 166 -7.49 -2.80 -3.97
C LEU A 166 -8.69 -3.38 -3.21
N ASN A 167 -9.62 -2.55 -2.72
CA ASN A 167 -10.84 -3.03 -2.05
C ASN A 167 -11.73 -3.89 -2.98
N LYS A 168 -11.96 -3.46 -4.23
CA LYS A 168 -12.69 -4.26 -5.21
C LYS A 168 -11.95 -5.54 -5.55
N LEU A 169 -10.63 -5.44 -5.77
CA LEU A 169 -9.82 -6.60 -6.10
C LEU A 169 -9.80 -7.62 -4.97
N SER A 170 -9.81 -7.16 -3.72
CA SER A 170 -9.96 -8.02 -2.53
C SER A 170 -11.24 -8.86 -2.62
N VAL A 171 -12.35 -8.25 -3.06
CA VAL A 171 -13.62 -8.97 -3.27
C VAL A 171 -13.53 -9.93 -4.46
N VAL A 172 -12.93 -9.50 -5.59
CA VAL A 172 -12.72 -10.36 -6.77
C VAL A 172 -12.00 -11.64 -6.39
N ILE A 173 -10.91 -11.53 -5.63
CA ILE A 173 -10.08 -12.67 -5.27
C ILE A 173 -10.55 -13.40 -4.02
N GLY A 174 -11.62 -12.95 -3.35
CA GLY A 174 -12.05 -13.54 -2.09
C GLY A 174 -10.96 -13.48 -1.01
N PHE A 175 -10.30 -12.33 -0.88
CA PHE A 175 -9.18 -12.14 0.04
C PHE A 175 -9.61 -12.38 1.50
N ASP A 176 -8.88 -13.27 2.18
CA ASP A 176 -9.06 -13.59 3.59
C ASP A 176 -7.72 -13.66 4.33
N TYR A 177 -7.75 -13.36 5.62
CA TYR A 177 -6.57 -13.33 6.49
C TYR A 177 -6.95 -13.67 7.94
N ASP A 178 -6.40 -14.77 8.46
CA ASP A 178 -6.73 -15.31 9.79
C ASP A 178 -5.58 -15.22 10.81
N GLN A 179 -4.62 -14.32 10.58
CA GLN A 179 -3.38 -14.19 11.39
C GLN A 179 -2.40 -15.36 11.31
N SER A 180 -2.67 -16.38 10.49
CA SER A 180 -1.74 -17.47 10.21
C SER A 180 -1.55 -17.70 8.72
N TYR A 181 -2.54 -17.34 7.91
CA TYR A 181 -2.59 -17.57 6.48
C TYR A 181 -3.12 -16.34 5.75
N LEU A 182 -2.56 -16.08 4.56
CA LEU A 182 -3.21 -15.27 3.53
C LEU A 182 -3.93 -16.21 2.57
N ARG A 183 -5.19 -15.93 2.30
CA ARG A 183 -6.02 -16.72 1.40
C ARG A 183 -6.68 -15.88 0.34
N SER A 184 -6.94 -16.53 -0.77
CA SER A 184 -7.80 -16.09 -1.84
C SER A 184 -8.59 -17.30 -2.33
N ASN A 185 -9.37 -17.13 -3.39
CA ASN A 185 -10.19 -18.20 -3.93
C ASN A 185 -9.38 -19.45 -4.34
N ASN A 186 -8.17 -19.24 -4.86
CA ASN A 186 -7.35 -20.30 -5.45
C ASN A 186 -6.00 -20.51 -4.75
N LEU A 187 -5.61 -19.64 -3.81
CA LEU A 187 -4.29 -19.64 -3.18
C LEU A 187 -4.38 -19.55 -1.65
N GLU A 188 -3.46 -20.23 -0.99
CA GLU A 188 -3.23 -20.15 0.46
C GLU A 188 -1.72 -20.09 0.74
N TYR A 189 -1.29 -19.11 1.53
CA TYR A 189 0.10 -18.97 1.96
C TYR A 189 0.19 -18.83 3.48
N TRP A 190 1.04 -19.65 4.09
CA TRP A 190 1.35 -19.54 5.50
C TRP A 190 2.17 -18.29 5.80
N LEU A 191 1.87 -17.64 6.91
CA LEU A 191 2.57 -16.48 7.43
C LEU A 191 3.35 -16.85 8.68
N HIS A 192 4.63 -16.47 8.69
CA HIS A 192 5.41 -16.53 9.92
C HIS A 192 4.77 -15.60 11.00
N PRO A 193 4.68 -16.00 12.28
CA PRO A 193 3.99 -15.22 13.32
C PRO A 193 4.47 -13.78 13.50
N ILE A 194 5.73 -13.50 13.15
CA ILE A 194 6.31 -12.15 13.15
C ILE A 194 5.74 -11.29 12.00
N ALA A 195 5.56 -11.87 10.82
CA ALA A 195 4.95 -11.19 9.68
C ALA A 195 3.45 -11.00 9.92
N ALA A 196 2.76 -12.04 10.42
CA ALA A 196 1.34 -11.97 10.74
C ALA A 196 1.02 -10.79 11.68
N ARG A 197 1.75 -10.61 12.78
CA ARG A 197 1.51 -9.50 13.73
C ARG A 197 1.62 -8.10 13.13
N GLN A 198 2.24 -7.93 11.97
CA GLN A 198 2.38 -6.64 11.29
C GLN A 198 1.23 -6.36 10.30
N ILE A 199 0.50 -7.39 9.87
CA ILE A 199 -0.59 -7.28 8.89
C ILE A 199 -1.86 -6.89 9.63
N MET A 200 -2.18 -5.60 9.62
CA MET A 200 -3.34 -5.05 10.33
C MET A 200 -4.20 -4.24 9.38
N PRO A 201 -5.54 -4.32 9.44
CA PRO A 201 -6.40 -3.55 8.56
C PRO A 201 -6.03 -2.06 8.53
N LYS A 202 -6.02 -1.47 7.33
CA LYS A 202 -5.66 -0.07 7.03
C LYS A 202 -4.17 0.28 7.11
N THR A 203 -3.27 -0.67 7.35
CA THR A 203 -1.81 -0.46 7.27
C THR A 203 -1.26 -0.68 5.86
N ALA A 204 -0.05 -0.19 5.58
CA ALA A 204 0.65 -0.50 4.34
C ALA A 204 0.92 -2.01 4.22
N ALA A 205 1.23 -2.68 5.33
CA ALA A 205 1.47 -4.13 5.34
C ALA A 205 0.25 -4.94 4.89
N PHE A 206 -0.95 -4.54 5.31
CA PHE A 206 -2.18 -5.18 4.87
C PHE A 206 -2.45 -4.97 3.38
N ASP A 207 -2.15 -3.78 2.87
CA ASP A 207 -2.29 -3.49 1.45
C ASP A 207 -1.26 -4.27 0.62
N ALA A 208 -0.02 -4.41 1.09
CA ALA A 208 1.00 -5.23 0.44
C ALA A 208 0.62 -6.72 0.41
N ALA A 209 0.02 -7.23 1.49
CA ALA A 209 -0.49 -8.60 1.55
C ALA A 209 -1.64 -8.82 0.54
N ARG A 210 -2.56 -7.86 0.44
CA ARG A 210 -3.63 -7.89 -0.58
C ARG A 210 -3.05 -7.83 -1.99
N LEU A 211 -2.06 -6.97 -2.21
CA LEU A 211 -1.39 -6.83 -3.51
C LEU A 211 -0.68 -8.12 -3.93
N LEU A 212 -0.01 -8.81 -3.01
CA LEU A 212 0.56 -10.14 -3.25
C LEU A 212 -0.51 -11.11 -3.74
N MET A 213 -1.61 -11.24 -3.00
CA MET A 213 -2.65 -12.20 -3.35
C MET A 213 -3.32 -11.85 -4.69
N VAL A 214 -3.56 -10.56 -4.96
CA VAL A 214 -4.10 -10.08 -6.23
C VAL A 214 -3.16 -10.41 -7.38
N TYR A 215 -1.86 -10.13 -7.24
CA TYR A 215 -0.88 -10.40 -8.27
C TYR A 215 -0.76 -11.90 -8.57
N ASN A 216 -0.70 -12.74 -7.53
CA ASN A 216 -0.57 -14.18 -7.73
C ASN A 216 -1.85 -14.80 -8.31
N GLU A 217 -3.04 -14.38 -7.88
CA GLU A 217 -4.31 -14.79 -8.51
C GLU A 217 -4.35 -14.41 -9.99
N TYR A 218 -4.03 -13.15 -10.30
CA TYR A 218 -4.02 -12.65 -11.67
C TYR A 218 -3.01 -13.38 -12.57
N THR A 219 -1.83 -13.71 -12.05
CA THR A 219 -0.75 -14.33 -12.83
C THR A 219 -0.88 -15.85 -12.96
N VAL A 220 -1.40 -16.54 -11.94
CA VAL A 220 -1.48 -18.01 -11.90
C VAL A 220 -2.87 -18.52 -12.32
N TYR A 221 -3.94 -17.80 -11.96
CA TYR A 221 -5.33 -18.18 -12.20
C TYR A 221 -6.08 -17.11 -13.02
N ASN A 222 -5.43 -16.62 -14.08
CA ASN A 222 -5.88 -15.47 -14.86
C ASN A 222 -7.35 -15.58 -15.33
N ASP A 223 -7.74 -16.71 -15.93
CA ASP A 223 -9.11 -16.88 -16.46
C ASP A 223 -10.18 -16.78 -15.37
N ASP A 224 -9.93 -17.41 -14.21
CA ASP A 224 -10.87 -17.36 -13.08
C ASP A 224 -10.91 -15.95 -12.47
N PHE A 225 -9.75 -15.31 -12.32
CA PHE A 225 -9.64 -13.92 -11.88
C PHE A 225 -10.45 -12.99 -12.79
N MET A 226 -10.26 -13.07 -14.10
CA MET A 226 -10.92 -12.20 -15.08
C MET A 226 -12.43 -12.42 -15.13
N ARG A 227 -12.87 -13.68 -15.06
CA ARG A 227 -14.30 -14.03 -14.96
C ARG A 227 -14.93 -13.42 -13.70
N LYS A 228 -14.29 -13.56 -12.54
CA LYS A 228 -14.79 -13.01 -11.27
C LYS A 228 -14.78 -11.48 -11.26
N ALA A 229 -13.76 -10.86 -11.87
CA ALA A 229 -13.71 -9.42 -12.05
C ALA A 229 -14.89 -8.92 -12.88
N ALA A 230 -15.16 -9.53 -14.03
CA ALA A 230 -16.29 -9.18 -14.88
C ALA A 230 -17.64 -9.36 -14.17
N LEU A 231 -17.82 -10.46 -13.44
CA LEU A 231 -19.04 -10.70 -12.64
C LEU A 231 -19.24 -9.62 -11.58
N LEU A 232 -18.19 -9.20 -10.87
CA LEU A 232 -18.27 -8.12 -9.89
C LEU A 232 -18.64 -6.78 -10.54
N LEU A 233 -18.04 -6.46 -11.69
CA LEU A 233 -18.33 -5.22 -12.41
C LEU A 233 -19.79 -5.18 -12.88
N ASN A 234 -20.32 -6.29 -13.41
CA ASN A 234 -21.73 -6.41 -13.79
C ASN A 234 -22.66 -6.20 -12.59
N LYS A 235 -22.34 -6.78 -11.42
CA LYS A 235 -23.12 -6.54 -10.18
C LYS A 235 -23.13 -5.06 -9.80
N ILE A 236 -21.97 -4.39 -9.86
CA ILE A 236 -21.86 -2.96 -9.54
C ILE A 236 -22.69 -2.11 -10.51
N GLN A 237 -22.68 -2.43 -11.81
CA GLN A 237 -23.47 -1.72 -12.81
C GLN A 237 -24.98 -1.90 -12.57
N ASN A 238 -25.42 -3.10 -12.21
CA ASN A 238 -26.83 -3.42 -11.96
C ASN A 238 -27.37 -2.90 -10.61
N THR A 239 -26.50 -2.40 -9.73
CA THR A 239 -26.90 -1.81 -8.43
C THR A 239 -27.04 -0.28 -8.51
N LYS A 240 -26.72 0.33 -9.66
CA LYS A 240 -26.95 1.75 -9.93
C LYS A 240 -28.35 1.98 -10.45
#